data_AF-A0A969MRV5-F1
#
_entry.id   AF-A0A969MRV5-F1
#
_cell.length_a   1.000
_cell.length_b   1.000
_cell.length_c   1.000
_cell.angle_alpha   90.00
_cell.angle_beta   90.00
_cell.angle_gamma   90.00
#
_symmetry.space_group_name_H-M   'P 1'
#
loop_
_entity.id
_entity.type
_entity.pdbx_description
1 polymer ?
#
loop_
_entity_poly.entity_id
_entity_poly.type
_entity_poly.pdbx_seq_one_letter_code
_entity_poly.pdbx_strand_id
1 'polypeptide(L)'
;MPKTITGNDPYRKKFQEIYGNIRNSQWLLFRNELRQAGLILDMKTVEFFANFKKLQPRTILTKEALSKLDVFTVKYSFTSVTGSDLSTLIRSTTNLSNSAIYKSFYKAQLSFSKDRLYSFDEAYRVVTFAYTMCPKSGQGE
;
A
#
# COMPACT_ATOMS: atom_id res chain seq x y z
N MET A 1 -40.24 -6.53 -0.30
CA MET A 1 -39.30 -7.39 -1.06
C MET A 1 -37.91 -6.77 -0.99
N PRO A 2 -36.90 -7.45 -0.43
CA PRO A 2 -35.54 -6.91 -0.47
C PRO A 2 -35.02 -7.05 -1.90
N LYS A 3 -34.66 -5.91 -2.52
CA LYS A 3 -34.06 -5.89 -3.85
C LYS A 3 -32.74 -6.66 -3.80
N THR A 4 -32.71 -7.85 -4.38
CA THR A 4 -31.47 -8.56 -4.71
C THR A 4 -30.70 -7.69 -5.69
N ILE A 5 -29.74 -6.92 -5.17
CA ILE A 5 -28.70 -6.29 -6.02
C ILE A 5 -27.74 -7.42 -6.41
N THR A 6 -28.18 -8.30 -7.29
CA THR A 6 -27.30 -9.08 -8.17
C THR A 6 -26.86 -8.14 -9.29
N GLY A 7 -26.19 -7.06 -8.91
CA GLY A 7 -25.53 -6.14 -9.83
C GLY A 7 -24.11 -6.64 -10.01
N ASN A 8 -23.74 -6.92 -11.25
CA ASN A 8 -22.39 -7.31 -11.66
C ASN A 8 -21.45 -6.13 -11.39
N ASP A 9 -21.02 -5.93 -10.15
CA ASP A 9 -20.16 -4.82 -9.73
C ASP A 9 -18.83 -4.95 -10.49
N PRO A 10 -18.57 -4.08 -11.49
CA PRO A 10 -17.43 -4.25 -12.37
C PRO A 10 -16.12 -4.01 -11.60
N TYR A 11 -16.16 -3.21 -10.53
CA TYR A 11 -15.03 -2.99 -9.63
C TYR A 11 -14.74 -4.24 -8.80
N ARG A 12 -15.78 -4.92 -8.29
CA ARG A 12 -15.61 -6.19 -7.59
C ARG A 12 -15.00 -7.24 -8.52
N LYS A 13 -15.52 -7.35 -9.74
CA LYS A 13 -15.02 -8.30 -10.74
C LYS A 13 -13.55 -8.05 -11.04
N LYS A 14 -13.18 -6.79 -11.30
CA LYS A 14 -11.79 -6.39 -11.53
C LYS A 14 -10.88 -6.68 -10.34
N PHE A 15 -11.36 -6.42 -9.12
CA PHE A 15 -10.64 -6.76 -7.90
C PHE A 15 -10.41 -8.28 -7.80
N GLN A 16 -11.43 -9.10 -8.08
CA GLN A 16 -11.35 -10.56 -8.06
C GLN A 16 -10.37 -11.12 -9.10
N GLU A 17 -10.29 -10.52 -10.29
CA GLU A 17 -9.34 -10.91 -11.33
C GLU A 17 -7.87 -10.81 -10.86
N ILE A 18 -7.55 -9.81 -10.02
CA ILE A 18 -6.18 -9.56 -9.55
C ILE A 18 -5.90 -10.27 -8.22
N TYR A 19 -6.76 -10.04 -7.22
CA TYR A 19 -6.60 -10.52 -5.85
C TYR A 19 -6.96 -12.00 -5.70
N GLY A 20 -7.89 -12.50 -6.53
CA GLY A 20 -8.51 -13.82 -6.39
C GLY A 20 -9.92 -13.74 -5.83
N ASN A 21 -10.55 -14.92 -5.69
CA ASN A 21 -11.97 -15.00 -5.34
C ASN A 21 -12.25 -14.47 -3.92
N ILE A 22 -13.24 -13.58 -3.78
CA ILE A 22 -13.66 -13.01 -2.50
C ILE A 22 -15.19 -13.06 -2.32
N ARG A 23 -15.61 -13.24 -1.07
CA ARG A 23 -17.03 -13.13 -0.67
C ARG A 23 -17.50 -11.68 -0.77
N ASN A 24 -18.80 -11.48 -0.96
CA ASN A 24 -19.37 -10.14 -1.06
C ASN A 24 -19.14 -9.29 0.21
N SER A 25 -19.21 -9.90 1.39
CA SER A 25 -18.90 -9.21 2.66
C SER A 25 -17.46 -8.69 2.71
N GLN A 26 -16.51 -9.48 2.22
CA GLN A 26 -15.10 -9.07 2.14
C GLN A 26 -14.89 -7.95 1.13
N TRP A 27 -15.60 -7.98 0.00
CA TRP A 27 -15.60 -6.88 -0.96
C TRP A 27 -16.10 -5.57 -0.33
N LEU A 28 -17.18 -5.61 0.45
CA LEU A 28 -17.71 -4.42 1.13
C LEU A 28 -16.71 -3.84 2.14
N LEU A 29 -15.97 -4.69 2.86
CA LEU A 29 -14.89 -4.24 3.76
C LEU A 29 -13.78 -3.53 2.98
N PHE A 30 -13.31 -4.14 1.89
CA PHE A 30 -12.27 -3.56 1.03
C PHE A 30 -12.71 -2.25 0.36
N ARG A 31 -13.95 -2.17 -0.11
CA ARG A 31 -14.52 -0.95 -0.67
C ARG A 31 -14.63 0.17 0.38
N ASN A 32 -15.00 -0.18 1.61
CA ASN A 32 -15.04 0.79 2.71
C ASN A 32 -13.64 1.29 3.07
N GLU A 33 -12.64 0.42 3.06
CA GLU A 33 -11.25 0.80 3.29
C GLU A 33 -10.72 1.77 2.22
N LEU A 34 -10.97 1.48 0.94
CA LEU A 34 -10.68 2.40 -0.18
C LEU A 34 -11.27 3.79 0.08
N ARG A 35 -12.55 3.84 0.46
CA ARG A 35 -13.25 5.09 0.75
C ARG A 35 -12.64 5.81 1.95
N GLN A 36 -12.28 5.09 3.02
CA GLN A 36 -11.65 5.65 4.22
C GLN A 36 -10.24 6.17 3.95
N ALA A 37 -9.52 5.56 3.01
CA ALA A 37 -8.23 6.03 2.53
C ALA A 37 -8.33 7.34 1.72
N GLY A 38 -9.56 7.76 1.36
CA GLY A 38 -9.82 8.96 0.56
C GLY A 38 -9.68 8.74 -0.95
N LEU A 39 -9.64 7.47 -1.38
CA LEU A 39 -9.50 7.10 -2.77
C LEU A 39 -10.86 7.06 -3.48
N ILE A 40 -10.90 7.59 -4.71
CA ILE A 40 -12.08 7.53 -5.57
C ILE A 40 -12.25 6.08 -6.07
N LEU A 41 -13.48 5.61 -6.11
CA LEU A 41 -13.77 4.29 -6.66
C LEU A 41 -13.79 4.36 -8.19
N ASP A 42 -12.64 4.10 -8.80
CA ASP A 42 -12.47 3.91 -10.24
C ASP A 42 -11.62 2.65 -10.54
N MET A 43 -11.50 2.29 -11.82
CA MET A 43 -10.79 1.07 -12.22
C MET A 43 -9.30 1.09 -11.86
N LYS A 44 -8.61 2.22 -12.06
CA LYS A 44 -7.16 2.33 -11.77
C LYS A 44 -6.90 2.14 -10.29
N THR A 45 -7.74 2.74 -9.47
CA THR A 45 -7.62 2.71 -8.02
C THR A 45 -7.96 1.34 -7.46
N VAL A 46 -8.93 0.65 -8.07
CA VAL A 46 -9.26 -0.76 -7.76
C VAL A 46 -8.11 -1.70 -8.15
N GLU A 47 -7.49 -1.52 -9.32
CA GLU A 47 -6.33 -2.29 -9.74
C GLU A 47 -5.15 -2.12 -8.77
N PHE A 48 -4.83 -0.87 -8.43
CA PHE A 48 -3.81 -0.54 -7.45
C PHE A 48 -4.11 -1.21 -6.10
N PHE A 49 -5.33 -1.06 -5.60
CA PHE A 49 -5.72 -1.58 -4.29
C PHE A 49 -5.78 -3.12 -4.25
N ALA A 50 -6.20 -3.76 -5.34
CA ALA A 50 -6.19 -5.22 -5.46
C ALA A 50 -4.77 -5.77 -5.41
N ASN A 51 -3.83 -5.16 -6.14
CA ASN A 51 -2.42 -5.51 -6.07
C ASN A 51 -1.84 -5.28 -4.66
N PHE A 52 -2.16 -4.13 -4.05
CA PHE A 52 -1.77 -3.84 -2.68
C PHE A 52 -2.25 -4.92 -1.72
N LYS A 53 -3.55 -5.28 -1.74
CA LYS A 53 -4.11 -6.31 -0.87
C LYS A 53 -3.52 -7.69 -1.15
N LYS A 54 -3.23 -8.02 -2.41
CA LYS A 54 -2.60 -9.30 -2.76
C LYS A 54 -1.23 -9.44 -2.09
N LEU A 55 -0.46 -8.35 -2.07
CA LEU A 55 0.85 -8.30 -1.40
C LEU A 55 0.74 -8.13 0.12
N GLN A 56 -0.33 -7.47 0.58
CA GLN A 56 -0.55 -7.09 1.99
C GLN A 56 -1.99 -7.37 2.45
N PRO A 57 -2.39 -8.64 2.61
CA PRO A 57 -3.81 -8.97 2.84
C PRO A 57 -4.40 -8.38 4.11
N ARG A 58 -3.58 -8.23 5.16
CA ARG A 58 -3.99 -7.75 6.48
C ARG A 58 -3.71 -6.26 6.72
N THR A 59 -2.99 -5.60 5.81
CA THR A 59 -2.59 -4.22 6.04
C THR A 59 -3.67 -3.26 5.59
N ILE A 60 -3.98 -2.27 6.42
CA ILE A 60 -4.95 -1.22 6.10
C ILE A 60 -4.24 -0.10 5.35
N LEU A 61 -4.76 0.28 4.19
CA LEU A 61 -4.31 1.46 3.48
C LEU A 61 -4.94 2.70 4.11
N THR A 62 -4.11 3.58 4.66
CA THR A 62 -4.57 4.82 5.31
C THR A 62 -4.33 6.04 4.41
N LYS A 63 -5.08 7.11 4.65
CA LYS A 63 -4.88 8.40 3.97
C LYS A 63 -3.47 8.95 4.19
N GLU A 64 -2.91 8.76 5.38
CA GLU A 64 -1.54 9.17 5.72
C GLU A 64 -0.51 8.40 4.89
N ALA A 65 -0.64 7.07 4.79
CA ALA A 65 0.26 6.26 3.99
C ALA A 65 0.21 6.67 2.51
N LEU A 66 -0.99 6.93 1.98
CA LEU A 66 -1.15 7.43 0.61
C LEU A 66 -0.50 8.80 0.38
N SER A 67 -0.68 9.74 1.31
CA SER A 67 -0.04 11.05 1.19
C SER A 67 1.48 10.95 1.17
N LYS A 68 2.08 10.09 2.00
CA LYS A 68 3.53 9.84 1.98
C LYS A 68 3.99 9.15 0.68
N LEU A 69 3.20 8.21 0.16
CA LEU A 69 3.48 7.55 -1.12
C LEU A 69 3.42 8.51 -2.31
N ASP A 70 2.48 9.46 -2.28
CA ASP A 70 2.35 10.48 -3.33
C ASP A 70 3.58 11.39 -3.36
N VAL A 71 4.00 11.88 -2.18
CA VAL A 71 5.24 12.67 -2.04
C VAL A 71 6.47 11.88 -2.52
N PHE A 72 6.56 10.59 -2.18
CA PHE A 72 7.64 9.72 -2.67
C PHE A 72 7.63 9.62 -4.19
N THR A 73 6.46 9.38 -4.79
CA THR A 73 6.30 9.17 -6.23
C THR A 73 6.70 10.42 -7.01
N VAL A 74 6.24 11.59 -6.58
CA VAL A 74 6.59 12.87 -7.21
C VAL A 74 8.09 13.13 -7.15
N LYS A 75 8.74 12.84 -6.01
CA LYS A 75 10.14 13.18 -5.79
C LYS A 75 11.13 12.19 -6.45
N TYR A 76 10.77 10.93 -6.58
CA TYR A 76 11.71 9.85 -6.95
C TYR A 76 11.32 9.05 -8.20
N SER A 77 10.25 9.42 -8.91
CA SER A 77 9.71 8.68 -10.08
C SER A 77 10.72 8.35 -11.19
N PHE A 78 11.83 9.09 -11.30
CA PHE A 78 12.83 8.91 -12.36
C PHE A 78 14.23 8.61 -11.83
N THR A 79 14.38 8.28 -10.55
CA THR A 79 15.69 8.15 -9.90
C THR A 79 15.84 6.80 -9.20
N SER A 80 16.96 6.13 -9.44
CA SER A 80 17.38 5.05 -8.57
C SER A 80 17.80 5.62 -7.22
N VAL A 81 17.47 4.92 -6.13
CA VAL A 81 17.72 5.38 -4.76
C VAL A 81 18.59 4.36 -4.05
N THR A 82 19.62 4.80 -3.32
CA THR A 82 20.45 3.89 -2.53
C THR A 82 19.67 3.34 -1.33
N GLY A 83 20.07 2.19 -0.81
CA GLY A 83 19.46 1.65 0.40
C GLY A 83 19.63 2.58 1.61
N SER A 84 20.75 3.30 1.72
CA SER A 84 20.94 4.28 2.79
C SER A 84 19.96 5.45 2.66
N ASP A 85 19.80 6.02 1.47
CA ASP A 85 18.90 7.14 1.22
C ASP A 85 17.45 6.73 1.46
N LEU A 86 17.07 5.54 0.98
CA LEU A 86 15.74 4.99 1.19
C LEU A 86 15.45 4.77 2.68
N SER A 87 16.42 4.22 3.43
CA SER A 87 16.27 4.03 4.88
C SER A 87 16.19 5.36 5.64
N THR A 88 16.95 6.37 5.22
CA THR A 88 16.94 7.72 5.82
C THR A 88 15.61 8.41 5.52
N LEU A 89 15.11 8.30 4.31
CA LEU A 89 13.81 8.81 3.90
C LEU A 89 12.67 8.19 4.70
N ILE A 90 12.68 6.86 4.88
CA ILE A 90 11.66 6.18 5.68
C ILE A 90 11.71 6.67 7.13
N ARG A 91 12.91 6.85 7.72
CA ARG A 91 13.05 7.39 9.10
C ARG A 91 12.58 8.83 9.22
N SER A 92 12.86 9.68 8.24
CA SER A 92 12.47 11.09 8.33
C SER A 92 10.95 11.28 8.18
N THR A 93 10.26 10.29 7.61
CA THR A 93 8.82 10.33 7.35
C THR A 93 8.01 9.38 8.24
N THR A 94 8.67 8.55 9.05
CA THR A 94 8.03 7.59 9.96
C THR A 94 8.85 7.37 11.23
N ASN A 95 8.19 6.99 12.34
CA ASN A 95 8.85 6.62 13.59
C ASN A 95 9.23 5.13 13.64
N LEU A 96 9.58 4.52 12.49
CA LEU A 96 9.92 3.10 12.43
C LEU A 96 11.33 2.82 12.97
N SER A 97 11.47 1.71 13.69
CA SER A 97 12.79 1.20 14.09
C SER A 97 13.56 0.62 12.90
N ASN A 98 14.89 0.50 13.03
CA ASN A 98 15.74 -0.14 12.00
C ASN A 98 15.23 -1.52 11.59
N SER A 99 14.80 -2.31 12.58
CA SER A 99 14.26 -3.66 12.35
C SER A 99 13.00 -3.61 11.48
N ALA A 100 12.09 -2.67 11.74
CA ALA A 100 10.89 -2.49 10.92
C ALA A 100 11.20 -2.03 9.50
N ILE A 101 12.21 -1.16 9.33
CA ILE A 101 12.70 -0.75 8.01
C ILE A 101 13.30 -1.95 7.26
N TYR A 102 14.19 -2.72 7.87
CA TYR A 102 14.75 -3.91 7.20
C TYR A 102 13.67 -4.95 6.87
N LYS A 103 12.64 -5.06 7.71
CA LYS A 103 11.49 -5.91 7.44
C LYS A 103 10.69 -5.44 6.22
N SER A 104 10.65 -4.14 5.90
CA SER A 104 9.98 -3.66 4.68
C SER A 104 10.73 -4.05 3.41
N PHE A 105 12.07 -4.05 3.43
CA PHE A 105 12.90 -4.61 2.35
C PHE A 105 12.62 -6.10 2.17
N TYR A 106 12.65 -6.87 3.27
CA TYR A 106 12.38 -8.30 3.22
C TYR A 106 10.97 -8.62 2.66
N LYS A 107 9.94 -7.89 3.10
CA LYS A 107 8.58 -8.05 2.56
C LYS A 107 8.47 -7.68 1.08
N ALA A 108 9.31 -6.77 0.59
CA ALA A 108 9.43 -6.45 -0.82
C ALA A 108 10.20 -7.52 -1.63
N GLN A 109 10.63 -8.62 -1.00
CA GLN A 109 11.50 -9.66 -1.58
C GLN A 109 12.87 -9.08 -2.00
N LEU A 110 13.38 -8.15 -1.20
CA LEU A 110 14.67 -7.50 -1.43
C LEU A 110 15.56 -7.68 -0.20
N SER A 111 16.85 -7.89 -0.44
CA SER A 111 17.88 -7.81 0.59
C SER A 111 18.29 -6.35 0.78
N PHE A 112 18.31 -5.88 2.03
CA PHE A 112 18.84 -4.56 2.35
C PHE A 112 20.35 -4.51 2.13
N SER A 113 20.82 -3.53 1.37
CA SER A 113 22.22 -3.15 1.25
C SER A 113 22.28 -1.63 1.15
N LYS A 114 23.16 -0.99 1.94
CA LYS A 114 23.26 0.47 2.01
C LYS A 114 23.61 1.08 0.65
N ASP A 115 24.56 0.46 -0.04
CA ASP A 115 25.16 1.00 -1.26
C ASP A 115 24.48 0.49 -2.54
N ARG A 116 23.57 -0.49 -2.42
CA ARG A 116 22.80 -0.98 -3.57
C ARG A 116 21.85 0.10 -4.05
N LEU A 117 21.86 0.34 -5.36
CA LEU A 117 20.83 1.11 -6.04
C LEU A 117 19.58 0.23 -6.23
N TYR A 118 18.45 0.76 -5.79
CA TYR A 118 17.14 0.19 -6.02
C TYR A 118 16.43 0.98 -7.11
N SER A 119 15.79 0.28 -8.05
CA SER A 119 14.93 0.93 -9.04
C SER A 119 13.73 1.60 -8.38
N PHE A 120 13.04 2.48 -9.10
CA PHE A 120 11.81 3.09 -8.59
C PHE A 120 10.80 2.04 -8.12
N ASP A 121 10.55 0.98 -8.90
CA ASP A 121 9.60 -0.07 -8.54
C ASP A 121 10.03 -0.88 -7.29
N GLU A 122 11.33 -1.12 -7.13
CA GLU A 122 11.88 -1.73 -5.92
C GLU A 122 11.68 -0.81 -4.72
N ALA A 123 12.12 0.44 -4.82
CA ALA A 123 12.02 1.42 -3.74
C ALA A 123 10.56 1.70 -3.36
N TYR A 124 9.67 1.83 -4.35
CA TYR A 124 8.23 2.05 -4.18
C TYR A 124 7.59 0.92 -3.37
N ARG A 125 7.94 -0.34 -3.65
CA ARG A 125 7.47 -1.48 -2.85
C ARG A 125 7.94 -1.38 -1.40
N VAL A 126 9.22 -1.09 -1.18
CA VAL A 126 9.80 -0.95 0.17
C VAL A 126 9.11 0.15 0.97
N VAL A 127 8.92 1.34 0.40
CA VAL A 127 8.25 2.46 1.09
C VAL A 127 6.77 2.17 1.32
N THR A 128 6.11 1.49 0.38
CA THR A 128 4.73 1.01 0.56
C THR A 128 4.63 0.11 1.78
N PHE A 129 5.51 -0.88 1.92
CA PHE A 129 5.55 -1.73 3.12
C PHE A 129 5.88 -0.96 4.39
N ALA A 130 6.79 0.02 4.34
CA ALA A 130 7.15 0.80 5.51
C ALA A 130 6.00 1.69 5.97
N TYR A 131 5.43 2.50 5.08
CA TYR A 131 4.40 3.49 5.41
C TYR A 131 3.10 2.87 5.88
N THR A 132 2.79 1.65 5.44
CA THR A 132 1.62 0.92 5.90
C THR A 132 1.87 0.05 7.15
N MET A 133 3.13 -0.14 7.55
CA MET A 133 3.50 -0.75 8.84
C MET A 133 3.59 0.27 9.98
N CYS A 134 3.52 1.57 9.69
CA CYS A 134 3.55 2.59 10.71
C CYS A 134 2.26 2.48 11.56
N PRO A 135 2.35 2.25 12.88
CA PRO A 135 1.18 2.29 13.74
C PRO A 135 0.53 3.67 13.63
N LYS A 136 -0.80 3.73 13.74
CA LYS A 136 -1.53 5.01 13.79
C LYS A 136 -0.88 5.90 14.83
N SER A 137 -0.36 7.04 14.41
CA SER A 137 -0.10 8.17 15.30
C SER A 137 -1.47 8.61 15.84
N GLY A 138 -1.80 8.24 17.08
CA GLY A 138 -2.97 8.75 17.79
C GLY A 138 -4.26 7.94 17.63
N GLN A 139 -4.43 6.92 18.47
CA GLN A 139 -5.68 6.63 19.18
C GLN A 139 -5.29 6.14 20.57
N GLY A 140 -5.04 7.11 21.44
CA GLY A 140 -4.61 6.92 22.82
C GLY A 140 -4.87 8.22 23.55
N GLU A 141 -6.14 8.62 23.58
CA GLU A 141 -6.79 9.40 24.64
C GLU A 141 -8.23 8.90 24.76
#